data_AF-A0A392Q648-F1
#
_entry.id   AF-A0A392Q648-F1
#
_cell.length_a   1.000
_cell.length_b   1.000
_cell.length_c   1.000
_cell.angle_alpha   90.00
_cell.angle_beta   90.00
_cell.angle_gamma   90.00
#
_symmetry.space_group_name_H-M   'P 1'
#
loop_
_entity.id
_entity.type
_entity.pdbx_description
1 polymer ?
#
loop_
_entity_poly.entity_id
_entity_poly.type
_entity_poly.pdbx_seq_one_letter_code
_entity_poly.pdbx_strand_id
1 'polypeptide(L)' 'MADLKSTFLNVYSVLKSELLHDPAFEWSDDSRQWVDR' A
#
# COMPACT_ATOMS: atom_id res chain seq x y z
N MET A 1 15.19 12.10 -19.02
CA MET A 1 13.85 12.10 -18.41
C MET A 1 13.91 11.26 -17.15
N ALA A 2 13.62 11.82 -15.98
CA ALA A 2 13.40 10.99 -14.80
C ALA A 2 12.19 10.08 -15.07
N ASP A 3 12.31 8.79 -14.77
CA ASP A 3 11.20 7.87 -14.90
C ASP A 3 10.21 8.09 -13.75
N LEU A 4 9.35 9.09 -13.96
CA LEU A 4 8.30 9.49 -13.03
C LEU A 4 7.32 8.34 -12.76
N LYS A 5 7.16 7.41 -13.71
CA LYS A 5 6.29 6.24 -13.54
C LYS A 5 6.86 5.26 -12.52
N SER A 6 8.14 4.91 -12.62
CA SER A 6 8.76 4.05 -11.60
C SER A 6 8.83 4.73 -10.24
N THR A 7 9.09 6.03 -10.21
CA THR A 7 9.08 6.81 -8.95
C THR A 7 7.70 6.77 -8.30
N PHE A 8 6.64 6.99 -9.07
CA PHE A 8 5.26 6.92 -8.58
C PHE A 8 4.91 5.50 -8.08
N LEU A 9 5.25 4.46 -8.84
CA LEU A 9 5.00 3.08 -8.43
C LEU A 9 5.74 2.70 -7.14
N ASN A 10 6.97 3.19 -6.96
CA ASN A 10 7.75 2.94 -5.76
C ASN A 10 7.08 3.59 -4.53
N VAL A 11 6.73 4.87 -4.63
CA VAL A 11 6.03 5.59 -3.54
C VAL A 11 4.67 4.95 -3.24
N TYR A 12 3.89 4.63 -4.27
CA TYR A 12 2.61 3.95 -4.10
C TYR A 12 2.75 2.59 -3.38
N SER A 13 3.75 1.79 -3.77
CA SER A 13 3.99 0.48 -3.13
C SER A 13 4.35 0.61 -1.65
N VAL A 14 5.14 1.61 -1.29
CA VAL A 14 5.51 1.88 0.11
C VAL A 14 4.27 2.29 0.91
N LEU A 15 3.53 3.29 0.43
CA LEU A 15 2.32 3.78 1.11
C LEU A 15 1.24 2.70 1.25
N LYS A 16 1.05 1.87 0.22
CA LYS A 16 0.10 0.74 0.28
C LYS A 16 0.48 -0.25 1.38
N SER A 17 1.77 -0.57 1.51
CA SER A 17 2.28 -1.46 2.55
C SER A 17 2.12 -0.86 3.95
N GLU A 18 2.39 0.44 4.11
CA GLU A 18 2.19 1.14 5.38
C GLU A 18 0.73 1.13 5.81
N LEU A 19 -0.19 1.35 4.88
CA LEU A 19 -1.63 1.29 5.14
C LEU A 19 -2.09 -0.12 5.54
N LEU A 20 -1.72 -1.15 4.79
CA LEU A 20 -2.14 -2.54 5.05
C LEU A 20 -1.59 -3.15 6.35
N HIS A 21 -0.59 -2.52 6.95
CA HIS A 21 0.01 -2.92 8.22
C HIS A 21 -0.18 -1.86 9.33
N ASP A 22 -1.10 -0.92 9.13
CA ASP A 22 -1.38 0.14 10.11
C ASP A 22 -1.85 -0.46 11.46
N PRO A 23 -1.11 -0.25 12.57
CA PRO A 23 -1.48 -0.76 13.88
C PRO A 23 -2.70 -0.06 14.50
N ALA A 24 -3.14 1.08 13.96
CA ALA A 24 -4.34 1.78 14.40
C ALA A 24 -5.64 1.07 13.96
N PHE A 25 -5.55 0.15 12.99
CA PHE A 25 -6.68 -0.64 12.50
C PHE A 25 -6.47 -2.12 12.82
N GLU A 26 -7.47 -2.75 13.44
CA GLU A 26 -7.46 -4.21 13.62
C GLU A 26 -7.77 -4.89 12.30
N TRP A 27 -6.71 -5.20 11.56
CA TRP A 27 -6.78 -5.90 10.29
C TRP A 27 -7.19 -7.36 10.46
N SER A 28 -8.34 -7.73 9.91
CA SER A 28 -8.68 -9.12 9.56
C SER A 28 -8.15 -9.48 8.18
N ASP A 29 -7.96 -10.77 7.90
CA ASP A 29 -7.52 -11.25 6.58
C ASP A 29 -8.46 -10.78 5.45
N ASP A 30 -9.77 -10.79 5.70
CA ASP A 30 -10.79 -10.29 4.76
C ASP A 30 -10.63 -8.79 4.47
N SER A 31 -10.39 -7.98 5.52
CA SER A 31 -10.22 -6.53 5.37
C SER A 31 -8.92 -6.17 4.64
N ARG A 32 -7.82 -6.90 4.88
CA ARG A 32 -6.57 -6.72 4.13
C ARG A 32 -6.73 -7.10 2.66
N GLN A 33 -7.37 -8.23 2.40
CA GLN A 33 -7.58 -8.71 1.02
C GLN A 33 -8.52 -7.80 0.24
N TRP A 34 -9.48 -7.15 0.91
CA TRP A 34 -10.33 -6.13 0.31
C TRP A 34 -9.54 -4.88 -0.11
N VAL A 35 -8.63 -4.41 0.74
CA VAL A 35 -7.83 -3.18 0.46
C VAL A 35 -6.68 -3.44 -0.51
N ASP A 36 -6.19 -4.68 -0.61
CA ASP A 36 -5.11 -5.04 -1.53
C ASP A 36 -5.57 -5.25 -2.98
N ARG A 37 -6.84 -5.65 -3.21
CA ARG A 37 -7.43 -5.86 -4.55
C ARG A 37 -7.60 -4.57 -5.35
#